data_AF-A0AAN8KAW2-F1
#
_entry.id   AF-A0AAN8KAW2-F1
#
_cell.length_a   1.000
_cell.length_b   1.000
_cell.length_c   1.000
_cell.angle_alpha   90.00
_cell.angle_beta   90.00
_cell.angle_gamma   90.00
#
_symmetry.space_group_name_H-M   'P 1'
#
loop_
_entity.id
_entity.type
_entity.pdbx_description
1 polymer ?
#
loop_
_entity_poly.entity_id
_entity_poly.type
_entity_poly.pdbx_seq_one_letter_code
_entity_poly.pdbx_strand_id
1 'polypeptide(L)'
;MERLFKLSLLIAVLWSTTQAYVTYRKGDCPDDKEAGDVWFTDDCTRCVCEENSFICEKCPKEDISDRIGCYMVKVDVEGAKYPICCVHYVHICPNDPKFSQTKYEQYMANFNGHG
;
A
#
# COMPACT_ATOMS: atom_id res chain seq x y z
N MET A 1 17.10 -22.80 -34.98
CA MET A 1 16.86 -22.84 -33.52
C MET A 1 17.32 -21.57 -32.78
N GLU A 2 18.31 -20.80 -33.28
CA GLU A 2 18.82 -19.60 -32.58
C GLU A 2 17.90 -18.36 -32.59
N ARG A 3 16.94 -18.26 -33.52
CA ARG A 3 16.01 -17.11 -33.61
C ARG A 3 14.90 -17.11 -32.56
N LEU A 4 14.58 -18.28 -32.00
CA LEU A 4 13.53 -18.41 -30.98
C LEU A 4 14.01 -17.96 -29.59
N PHE A 5 15.29 -18.18 -29.27
CA PHE A 5 15.88 -17.78 -27.98
C PHE A 5 15.95 -16.26 -27.78
N LYS A 6 16.14 -15.49 -28.86
CA LYS A 6 16.22 -14.02 -28.80
C LYS A 6 14.86 -13.36 -28.56
N LEU A 7 13.76 -13.97 -29.01
CA LEU A 7 12.41 -13.47 -28.74
C LEU A 7 12.02 -13.65 -27.27
N SER A 8 12.44 -14.75 -26.64
CA SER A 8 12.10 -15.05 -25.25
C SER A 8 12.72 -14.08 -24.24
N LEU A 9 13.94 -13.58 -24.52
CA LEU A 9 14.63 -12.62 -23.64
C LEU A 9 14.00 -11.22 -23.66
N LEU A 10 13.40 -10.80 -24.78
CA LEU A 10 12.73 -9.49 -24.90
C LEU A 10 11.40 -9.43 -24.14
N ILE A 11 10.70 -10.56 -24.03
CA ILE A 11 9.41 -10.64 -23.33
C ILE A 11 9.60 -10.58 -21.80
N ALA A 12 10.70 -11.10 -21.28
CA ALA A 12 11.00 -11.07 -19.84
C ALA A 12 11.31 -9.67 -19.28
N VAL A 13 11.78 -8.73 -20.12
CA VAL A 13 12.12 -7.36 -19.69
C VAL A 13 10.87 -6.47 -19.53
N LEU A 14 9.76 -6.82 -20.18
CA LEU A 14 8.56 -5.95 -20.22
C LEU A 14 7.60 -6.10 -19.03
N TRP A 15 7.84 -7.03 -18.10
CA TRP A 15 6.87 -7.36 -17.03
C TRP A 15 7.28 -6.91 -15.62
N SER A 16 8.35 -6.13 -15.48
CA SER A 16 8.74 -5.56 -14.18
C SER A 16 8.28 -4.10 -14.05
N THR A 17 6.97 -3.86 -14.15
CA THR A 17 6.38 -2.60 -13.70
C THR A 17 6.31 -2.58 -12.18
N THR A 18 7.43 -2.25 -11.55
CA THR A 18 7.42 -1.87 -10.14
C THR A 18 6.57 -0.59 -10.01
N GLN A 19 5.38 -0.71 -9.45
CA GLN A 19 4.57 0.47 -9.11
C GLN A 19 5.34 1.24 -8.05
N ALA A 20 5.91 2.38 -8.44
CA ALA A 20 6.64 3.26 -7.53
C ALA A 20 5.66 3.84 -6.50
N TYR A 21 6.02 3.72 -5.22
CA TYR A 21 5.28 4.28 -4.09
C TYR A 21 5.18 5.82 -4.16
N VAL A 22 6.18 6.44 -4.77
CA VAL A 22 6.25 7.87 -5.01
C VAL A 22 6.32 8.12 -6.51
N THR A 23 5.44 8.98 -7.02
CA THR A 23 5.49 9.49 -8.38
C THR A 23 5.99 10.93 -8.34
N TYR A 24 7.11 11.20 -9.00
CA TYR A 24 7.62 12.54 -9.23
C TYR A 24 7.22 13.00 -10.63
N ARG A 25 6.69 14.21 -10.75
CA ARG A 25 6.39 14.86 -12.02
C ARG A 25 7.08 16.21 -12.04
N LYS A 26 7.87 16.45 -13.09
CA LYS A 26 8.48 17.74 -13.38
C LYS A 26 7.52 18.58 -14.20
N GLY A 27 7.38 19.86 -13.87
CA GLY A 27 6.48 20.80 -14.51
C GLY A 27 5.53 21.43 -13.50
N ASP A 28 4.67 22.31 -14.01
CA ASP A 28 3.70 23.03 -13.20
C ASP A 28 2.75 22.05 -12.50
N CYS A 29 2.32 22.45 -11.31
CA CYS A 29 1.29 21.72 -10.60
C CYS A 29 -0.04 21.81 -11.36
N PRO A 30 -0.96 20.86 -11.15
CA PRO A 30 -2.28 20.90 -11.78
C PRO A 30 -2.96 22.26 -11.59
N ASP A 31 -3.82 22.65 -12.53
CA ASP A 31 -4.35 24.02 -12.75
C ASP A 31 -5.06 24.69 -11.54
N ASP A 32 -5.16 24.02 -10.41
CA ASP A 32 -5.78 24.48 -9.16
C ASP A 32 -4.85 24.36 -7.94
N LYS A 33 -3.54 24.21 -8.15
CA LYS A 33 -2.54 24.04 -7.08
C LYS A 33 -1.39 25.03 -7.21
N GLU A 34 -1.06 25.66 -6.09
CA GLU A 34 0.08 26.56 -5.95
C GLU A 34 1.26 25.89 -5.24
N ALA A 35 2.45 26.44 -5.41
CA ALA A 35 3.65 25.93 -4.73
C ALA A 35 3.44 25.94 -3.20
N GLY A 36 3.67 24.78 -2.57
CA GLY A 36 3.40 24.54 -1.15
C GLY A 36 2.07 23.85 -0.87
N ASP A 37 1.18 23.73 -1.86
CA ASP A 37 -0.10 23.05 -1.68
C ASP A 37 0.08 21.56 -1.43
N VAL A 38 -0.77 21.04 -0.55
CA VAL A 38 -0.92 19.61 -0.28
C VAL A 38 -2.36 19.22 -0.60
N TRP A 39 -2.54 18.19 -1.41
CA TRP A 39 -3.88 17.67 -1.72
C TRP A 39 -3.92 16.15 -1.65
N PHE A 40 -5.14 15.63 -1.59
CA PHE A 40 -5.41 14.21 -1.49
C PHE A 40 -6.36 13.82 -2.61
N THR A 41 -6.08 12.72 -3.27
CA THR A 41 -6.92 12.15 -4.34
C THR A 41 -7.77 11.01 -3.79
N ASP A 42 -8.81 10.65 -4.54
CA ASP A 42 -9.72 9.56 -4.17
C ASP A 42 -9.04 8.18 -4.21
N ASP A 43 -7.91 8.04 -4.93
CA ASP A 43 -7.12 6.80 -4.99
C ASP A 43 -6.16 6.63 -3.79
N CYS A 44 -6.44 7.30 -2.67
CA CYS A 44 -5.62 7.26 -1.46
C CYS A 44 -4.16 7.69 -1.71
N THR A 45 -3.98 8.79 -2.44
CA THR A 45 -2.67 9.39 -2.70
C THR A 45 -2.61 10.76 -2.04
N ARG A 46 -1.46 11.08 -1.43
CA ARG A 46 -1.12 12.43 -0.97
C ARG A 46 -0.18 13.05 -1.98
N CYS A 47 -0.47 14.26 -2.43
CA CYS A 47 0.39 15.00 -3.33
C CYS A 47 0.84 16.32 -2.71
N VAL A 48 2.03 16.77 -3.08
CA VAL A 48 2.64 18.03 -2.67
C VAL A 48 3.12 18.76 -3.91
N CYS A 49 2.76 20.03 -4.03
CA CYS A 49 3.22 20.92 -5.10
C CYS A 49 4.48 21.65 -4.63
N GLU A 50 5.50 21.64 -5.48
CA GLU A 50 6.73 22.42 -5.34
C GLU A 50 6.79 23.43 -6.50
N GLU A 51 7.73 24.38 -6.46
CA GLU A 51 7.80 25.50 -7.41
C GLU A 51 7.82 25.08 -8.90
N ASN A 52 8.34 23.89 -9.23
CA ASN A 52 8.47 23.40 -10.62
C ASN A 52 8.25 21.87 -10.73
N SER A 53 7.61 21.29 -9.73
CA SER A 53 7.38 19.85 -9.64
C SER A 53 6.22 19.55 -8.72
N PHE A 54 5.69 18.34 -8.83
CA PHE A 54 4.86 17.79 -7.78
C PHE A 54 5.21 16.34 -7.52
N ILE A 55 5.02 15.95 -6.27
CA ILE A 55 5.32 14.63 -5.75
C ILE A 55 4.02 14.05 -5.22
N CYS A 56 3.69 12.83 -5.64
CA CYS A 56 2.52 12.10 -5.17
C CYS A 56 2.94 10.78 -4.53
N GLU A 57 2.56 10.58 -3.28
CA GLU A 57 2.83 9.43 -2.44
C GLU A 57 1.58 8.56 -2.34
N LYS A 58 1.66 7.33 -2.85
CA LYS A 58 0.59 6.33 -2.72
C LYS A 58 0.64 5.68 -1.33
N CYS A 59 -0.18 4.66 -1.09
CA CYS A 59 -0.02 3.81 0.10
C CYS A 59 1.18 2.89 -0.01
N PRO A 60 1.92 2.66 1.10
CA PRO A 60 3.06 1.78 1.05
C PRO A 60 2.52 0.37 0.87
N LYS A 61 3.31 -0.51 0.25
CA LYS A 61 2.99 -1.93 0.34
C LYS A 61 3.03 -2.29 1.81
N GLU A 62 1.88 -2.69 2.36
CA GLU A 62 1.83 -3.21 3.72
C GLU A 62 2.58 -4.54 3.72
N ASP A 63 3.77 -4.57 4.31
CA ASP A 63 4.37 -5.82 4.76
C ASP A 63 3.60 -6.26 6.00
N ILE A 64 2.51 -6.99 5.73
CA ILE A 64 1.65 -7.57 6.75
C ILE A 64 2.44 -8.70 7.42
N SER A 65 3.16 -8.35 8.48
CA SER A 65 3.87 -9.31 9.32
C SER A 65 3.01 -9.69 10.52
N ASP A 66 2.93 -10.99 10.78
CA ASP A 66 2.32 -11.50 11.99
C ASP A 66 3.11 -11.04 13.22
N ARG A 67 2.37 -10.60 14.24
CA ARG A 67 2.94 -10.31 15.55
C ARG A 67 2.55 -11.40 16.50
N ILE A 68 3.56 -12.01 17.15
CA ILE A 68 3.36 -13.09 18.12
C ILE A 68 2.36 -12.62 19.19
N GLY A 69 1.30 -13.41 19.40
CA GLY A 69 0.26 -13.12 20.38
C GLY A 69 -0.79 -12.09 19.94
N CYS A 70 -0.74 -11.59 18.71
CA CYS A 70 -1.76 -10.70 18.16
C CYS A 70 -2.47 -11.37 16.98
N TYR A 71 -3.71 -10.95 16.71
CA TYR A 71 -4.41 -11.32 15.47
C TYR A 71 -4.73 -10.08 14.65
N MET A 72 -4.87 -10.26 13.33
CA MET A 72 -5.16 -9.17 12.42
C MET A 72 -6.65 -9.11 12.11
N VAL A 73 -7.20 -7.90 12.13
CA VAL A 73 -8.58 -7.63 11.76
C VAL A 73 -8.60 -6.67 10.59
N LYS A 74 -9.37 -7.00 9.56
CA LYS A 74 -9.64 -6.08 8.46
C LYS A 74 -10.49 -4.92 8.95
N VAL A 75 -10.06 -3.70 8.70
CA VAL A 75 -10.82 -2.49 8.99
C VAL A 75 -11.47 -1.96 7.74
N ASP A 76 -12.63 -1.33 7.92
CA ASP A 76 -13.30 -0.61 6.86
C ASP A 76 -12.68 0.80 6.76
N VAL A 77 -12.22 1.13 5.55
CA VAL A 77 -11.58 2.41 5.23
C VAL A 77 -12.34 3.17 4.14
N GLU A 78 -13.57 2.77 3.85
CA GLU A 78 -14.40 3.44 2.84
C GLU A 78 -14.57 4.93 3.16
N GLY A 79 -14.27 5.78 2.18
CA GLY A 79 -14.33 7.24 2.32
C GLY A 79 -13.22 7.87 3.18
N ALA A 80 -12.31 7.08 3.74
CA ALA A 80 -11.16 7.61 4.47
C ALA A 80 -10.16 8.28 3.50
N LYS A 81 -9.48 9.33 3.98
CA LYS A 81 -8.40 10.00 3.23
C LYS A 81 -7.04 9.49 3.69
N TYR A 82 -6.01 9.74 2.87
CA TYR A 82 -4.63 9.40 3.21
C TYR A 82 -4.23 10.11 4.52
N PRO A 83 -3.48 9.46 5.44
CA PRO A 83 -2.93 8.10 5.34
C PRO A 83 -3.86 6.99 5.86
N ILE A 84 -5.05 7.33 6.34
CA ILE A 84 -5.95 6.36 7.00
C ILE A 84 -6.44 5.30 6.02
N CYS A 85 -6.76 5.68 4.78
CA CYS A 85 -7.15 4.73 3.74
C CYS A 85 -6.06 3.74 3.33
N CYS A 86 -4.82 3.89 3.82
CA CYS A 86 -3.77 2.91 3.60
C CYS A 86 -3.84 1.72 4.57
N VAL A 87 -4.45 1.89 5.74
CA VAL A 87 -4.41 0.91 6.83
C VAL A 87 -5.59 -0.04 6.70
N HIS A 88 -5.42 -1.17 6.02
CA HIS A 88 -6.51 -2.13 5.82
C HIS A 88 -6.60 -3.17 6.94
N TYR A 89 -5.52 -3.35 7.70
CA TYR A 89 -5.42 -4.32 8.77
C TYR A 89 -4.84 -3.69 10.03
N VAL A 90 -5.38 -4.08 11.18
CA VAL A 90 -4.85 -3.70 12.49
C VAL A 90 -4.56 -4.93 13.32
N HIS A 91 -3.43 -4.92 14.03
CA HIS A 91 -3.12 -5.95 15.03
C HIS A 91 -3.87 -5.66 16.31
N ILE A 92 -4.65 -6.62 16.78
CA ILE A 92 -5.25 -6.61 18.11
C ILE A 92 -4.42 -7.54 18.99
N CYS A 93 -3.77 -6.96 19.99
CA CYS A 93 -2.82 -7.64 20.89
C CYS A 93 -3.42 -7.81 22.30
N PRO A 94 -2.84 -8.64 23.19
CA PRO A 94 -3.47 -9.02 24.46
C PRO A 94 -3.80 -7.86 25.41
N ASN A 95 -3.08 -6.74 25.29
CA ASN A 95 -3.31 -5.54 26.09
C ASN A 95 -4.36 -4.59 25.49
N ASP A 96 -4.90 -4.90 24.30
CA ASP A 96 -5.94 -4.11 23.65
C ASP A 96 -7.32 -4.43 24.27
N PRO A 97 -8.13 -3.42 24.64
CA PRO A 97 -9.48 -3.64 25.18
C PRO A 97 -10.41 -4.43 24.25
N LYS A 98 -10.13 -4.45 22.94
CA LYS A 98 -10.88 -5.20 21.92
C LYS A 98 -10.35 -6.62 21.70
N PHE A 99 -9.33 -7.04 22.47
CA PHE A 99 -8.76 -8.37 22.36
C PHE A 99 -9.76 -9.45 22.79
N SER A 100 -9.88 -10.47 21.95
CA SER A 100 -10.72 -11.64 22.20
C SER A 100 -9.87 -12.90 22.07
N GLN A 101 -9.77 -13.65 23.16
CA GLN A 101 -9.06 -14.93 23.21
C GLN A 101 -9.61 -15.91 22.17
N THR A 102 -10.93 -15.98 22.01
CA THR A 102 -11.58 -16.83 21.01
C THR A 102 -11.20 -16.45 19.58
N LYS A 103 -11.13 -15.15 19.26
CA LYS A 103 -10.70 -14.69 17.94
C LYS A 103 -9.23 -15.02 17.67
N TYR A 104 -8.38 -14.90 18.69
CA TYR A 104 -6.98 -15.29 18.61
C TYR A 104 -6.82 -16.79 18.32
N GLU A 105 -7.53 -17.65 19.03
CA GLU A 105 -7.49 -19.10 18.81
C GLU A 105 -7.97 -19.48 17.40
N GLN A 106 -9.04 -18.85 16.91
CA GLN A 106 -9.52 -19.02 15.53
C GLN A 106 -8.48 -18.58 14.50
N TYR A 107 -7.85 -17.43 14.73
CA TYR A 107 -6.77 -16.91 13.88
C TYR A 107 -5.61 -17.90 13.79
N MET A 108 -5.15 -18.42 14.93
CA MET A 108 -4.06 -19.40 15.00
C MET A 108 -4.43 -20.75 14.36
N ALA A 109 -5.68 -21.20 14.51
CA ALA A 109 -6.16 -22.44 13.87
C ALA A 109 -6.12 -22.34 12.33
N ASN A 110 -6.50 -21.19 11.77
CA ASN A 110 -6.42 -20.94 10.33
C ASN A 110 -4.98 -20.81 9.84
N PHE A 111 -4.10 -20.23 10.66
CA PHE A 111 -2.68 -20.09 10.33
C PHE A 111 -1.96 -21.46 10.26
N ASN A 112 -2.30 -22.38 11.17
CA ASN A 112 -1.71 -23.71 11.22
C ASN A 112 -2.29 -24.71 10.19
N GLY A 113 -3.33 -24.33 9.44
CA GLY A 113 -3.97 -25.16 8.41
C GLY A 113 -3.33 -25.08 7.02
N HIS A 114 -2.33 -24.23 6.84
CA HIS A 114 -1.60 -24.00 5.58
C HIS A 114 -0.11 -24.40 5.64
N GLY A 115 0.29 -25.16 6.68
CA GLY A 115 1.64 -25.71 6.85
C GLY A 115 1.80 -27.09 6.24
#